data_AF-A0A938RB17-F1
#
_entry.id   AF-A0A938RB17-F1
#
_cell.length_a   1.000
_cell.length_b   1.000
_cell.length_c   1.000
_cell.angle_alpha   90.00
_cell.angle_beta   90.00
_cell.angle_gamma   90.00
#
_symmetry.space_group_name_H-M   'P 1'
#
loop_
_entity.id
_entity.type
_entity.pdbx_description
1 polymer ?
#
loop_
_entity_poly.entity_id
_entity_poly.type
_entity_poly.pdbx_seq_one_letter_code
_entity_poly.pdbx_strand_id
1 'polypeptide(L)'
;MNKEIIQTAQEYLTVGKKDNGKKVIMAIDQLMIRHSSKEVINLLKTILKEKQEKLRDFILEDKTKPEIDETIALMFRVTMAIKTIQNGREVKTVERAK
;
A
#
# COMPACT_ATOMS: atom_id res chain seq x y z
N MET A 1 -4.61 -18.65 3.43
CA MET A 1 -4.63 -17.52 2.46
C MET A 1 -3.87 -17.96 1.22
N ASN A 2 -4.35 -17.62 0.02
CA ASN A 2 -3.70 -18.04 -1.23
C ASN A 2 -2.37 -17.27 -1.40
N LYS A 3 -1.31 -17.98 -1.83
CA LYS A 3 0.00 -17.41 -2.16
C LYS A 3 -0.10 -16.31 -3.22
N GLU A 4 -1.02 -16.45 -4.18
CA GLU A 4 -1.27 -15.44 -5.21
C GLU A 4 -1.77 -14.12 -4.59
N ILE A 5 -2.69 -14.18 -3.63
CA ILE A 5 -3.21 -12.98 -2.93
C ILE A 5 -2.08 -12.25 -2.21
N ILE A 6 -1.20 -13.00 -1.53
CA ILE A 6 -0.05 -12.42 -0.82
C ILE A 6 0.91 -11.76 -1.81
N GLN A 7 1.18 -12.42 -2.94
CA GLN A 7 2.04 -11.90 -4.00
C GLN A 7 1.47 -10.61 -4.60
N THR A 8 0.20 -10.59 -4.99
CA THR A 8 -0.46 -9.40 -5.53
C THR A 8 -0.47 -8.25 -4.51
N ALA A 9 -0.72 -8.54 -3.23
CA ALA A 9 -0.65 -7.52 -2.19
C ALA A 9 0.79 -6.97 -2.01
N GLN A 10 1.80 -7.84 -2.10
CA GLN A 10 3.22 -7.47 -2.03
C GLN A 10 3.65 -6.60 -3.21
N GLU A 11 3.08 -6.82 -4.40
CA GLU A 11 3.36 -6.02 -5.60
C GLU A 11 2.91 -4.56 -5.44
N TYR A 12 1.76 -4.31 -4.82
CA TYR A 12 1.37 -2.93 -4.49
C TYR A 12 2.37 -2.25 -3.55
N LEU A 13 2.96 -3.02 -2.64
CA LEU A 13 3.95 -2.56 -1.65
C LEU A 13 5.40 -2.59 -2.17
N THR A 14 5.59 -2.83 -3.47
CA THR A 14 6.89 -2.81 -4.12
C THR A 14 6.89 -1.78 -5.24
N VAL A 15 7.81 -0.82 -5.19
CA VAL A 15 7.89 0.29 -6.16
C VAL A 15 9.19 0.16 -6.96
N GLY A 16 9.12 0.29 -8.28
CA GLY A 16 10.31 0.39 -9.12
C GLY A 16 11.04 1.71 -8.87
N LYS A 17 12.37 1.66 -8.86
CA LYS A 17 13.25 2.84 -8.87
C LYS A 17 13.77 3.07 -10.29
N LYS A 18 14.25 4.30 -10.55
CA LYS A 18 14.79 4.71 -11.86
C LYS A 18 16.05 3.92 -12.28
N ASP A 19 16.75 3.31 -11.33
CA ASP A 19 18.00 2.56 -11.51
C ASP A 19 17.77 1.05 -11.66
N ASN A 20 16.60 0.61 -12.14
CA ASN A 20 16.14 -0.79 -12.12
C ASN A 20 16.07 -1.42 -10.72
N GLY A 21 16.22 -0.63 -9.65
CA GLY A 21 16.05 -1.10 -8.28
C GLY A 21 14.57 -1.30 -7.91
N LYS A 22 14.32 -2.06 -6.84
CA LYS A 22 13.00 -2.14 -6.20
C LYS A 22 13.08 -1.56 -4.80
N LYS A 23 12.13 -0.70 -4.44
CA LYS A 23 11.91 -0.23 -3.07
C LYS A 23 10.73 -1.01 -2.49
N VAL A 24 11.00 -1.81 -1.47
CA VAL A 24 9.96 -2.46 -0.67
C VAL A 24 9.46 -1.46 0.37
N ILE A 25 8.19 -1.08 0.27
CA ILE A 25 7.51 -0.27 1.29
C ILE A 25 7.37 -1.08 2.57
N MET A 26 6.94 -2.34 2.43
CA MET A 26 6.80 -3.30 3.52
C MET A 26 6.82 -4.73 2.95
N ALA A 27 7.56 -5.63 3.61
CA ALA A 27 7.62 -7.05 3.27
C ALA A 27 6.50 -7.81 4.01
N ILE A 28 5.30 -7.80 3.44
CA ILE A 28 4.15 -8.47 4.04
C ILE A 28 4.19 -9.99 3.84
N ASP A 29 4.88 -10.47 2.82
CA ASP A 29 5.13 -11.89 2.59
C ASP A 29 5.78 -12.57 3.81
N GLN A 30 6.79 -11.92 4.39
CA GLN A 30 7.49 -12.41 5.59
C GLN A 30 6.63 -12.27 6.85
N LEU A 31 5.86 -11.17 6.97
CA LEU A 31 4.97 -10.96 8.12
C LEU A 31 3.86 -12.01 8.16
N MET A 32 3.30 -12.37 7.00
CA MET A 32 2.22 -13.35 6.87
C MET A 32 2.64 -14.79 7.20
N ILE A 33 3.94 -15.08 7.31
CA ILE A 33 4.45 -16.37 7.81
C ILE A 33 4.16 -16.51 9.30
N ARG A 34 4.21 -15.41 10.05
CA ARG A 34 4.16 -15.40 11.52
C ARG A 34 2.89 -14.79 12.09
N HIS A 35 2.16 -14.03 11.27
CA HIS A 35 0.98 -13.27 11.67
C HIS A 35 -0.21 -13.61 10.79
N SER A 36 -1.40 -13.57 11.39
CA SER A 36 -2.66 -13.71 10.68
C SER A 36 -2.90 -12.56 9.71
N SER A 37 -3.72 -12.78 8.68
CA SER A 37 -4.15 -11.73 7.74
C SER A 37 -4.72 -10.51 8.47
N LYS A 38 -5.45 -10.74 9.57
CA LYS A 38 -6.08 -9.68 10.37
C LYS A 38 -5.04 -8.79 11.04
N GLU A 39 -3.99 -9.38 11.62
CA GLU A 39 -2.89 -8.62 12.25
C GLU A 39 -2.13 -7.81 11.21
N VAL A 40 -1.83 -8.39 10.05
CA VAL A 40 -1.16 -7.66 8.96
C VAL A 40 -2.04 -6.53 8.41
N ILE A 41 -3.35 -6.75 8.23
CA ILE A 41 -4.29 -5.69 7.86
C ILE A 41 -4.31 -4.57 8.89
N ASN A 42 -4.32 -4.90 10.18
CA ASN A 42 -4.32 -3.89 11.25
C ASN A 42 -3.04 -3.06 11.22
N LEU A 43 -1.88 -3.69 11.03
CA LEU A 43 -0.61 -2.99 10.86
C LEU A 43 -0.66 -2.02 9.67
N LEU A 44 -1.13 -2.49 8.51
CA LEU A 44 -1.25 -1.65 7.31
C LEU A 44 -2.23 -0.48 7.53
N LYS A 45 -3.32 -0.68 8.28
CA LYS A 45 -4.25 0.40 8.65
C LYS A 45 -3.61 1.42 9.59
N THR A 46 -2.80 0.99 10.55
CA THR A 46 -2.04 1.90 11.42
C THR A 46 -1.12 2.78 10.57
N ILE A 47 -0.37 2.19 9.65
CA ILE A 47 0.49 2.94 8.72
C ILE A 47 -0.33 3.93 7.89
N LEU A 48 -1.48 3.49 7.35
CA LEU A 48 -2.35 4.36 6.57
C LEU A 48 -2.80 5.59 7.38
N LYS A 49 -3.15 5.40 8.65
CA LYS A 49 -3.54 6.48 9.56
C LYS A 49 -2.39 7.45 9.81
N GLU A 50 -1.19 6.96 10.12
CA GLU A 50 -0.01 7.80 10.30
C GLU A 50 0.31 8.63 9.04
N LYS A 51 0.12 8.06 7.84
CA LYS A 51 0.30 8.80 6.58
C LYS A 51 -0.78 9.83 6.32
N GLN A 52 -2.02 9.58 6.74
CA GLN A 52 -3.10 10.58 6.67
C GLN A 52 -2.81 11.79 7.56
N GLU A 53 -2.32 11.55 8.78
CA GLU A 53 -1.90 12.62 9.69
C GLU A 53 -0.76 13.44 9.08
N LYS A 54 0.29 12.77 8.58
CA LYS A 54 1.40 13.46 7.91
C LYS A 54 0.99 14.22 6.65
N LEU A 55 0.07 13.67 5.84
CA LEU A 55 -0.46 14.35 4.66
C LEU A 55 -1.21 15.63 5.04
N ARG A 56 -2.01 15.56 6.11
CA ARG A 56 -2.71 16.73 6.64
C ARG A 56 -1.71 17.81 7.06
N ASP A 57 -0.65 17.43 7.75
CA ASP A 57 0.38 18.38 8.18
C ASP A 57 1.06 19.05 6.98
N PHE A 58 1.43 18.29 5.95
CA PHE A 58 1.99 18.85 4.72
C PHE A 58 1.05 19.84 4.04
N ILE A 59 -0.23 19.50 3.90
CA ILE A 59 -1.23 20.38 3.26
C ILE A 59 -1.45 21.68 4.05
N LEU A 60 -1.39 21.60 5.39
CA LEU A 60 -1.54 22.78 6.25
C LEU A 60 -0.29 23.67 6.23
N GLU A 61 0.89 23.08 6.12
CA GLU A 61 2.16 23.80 6.09
C GLU A 61 2.43 24.43 4.71
N ASP A 62 2.43 23.62 3.65
CA ASP A 62 2.65 24.04 2.27
C ASP A 62 2.09 23.01 1.27
N LYS A 63 1.06 23.42 0.54
CA LYS A 63 0.32 22.59 -0.42
C LYS A 63 1.11 22.25 -1.69
N THR A 64 2.29 22.84 -1.89
CA THR A 64 3.14 22.63 -3.06
C THR A 64 4.25 21.61 -2.82
N LYS A 65 4.34 21.07 -1.60
CA LYS A 65 5.32 20.05 -1.23
C LYS A 65 5.22 18.79 -2.10
N PRO A 66 6.30 18.37 -2.79
CA PRO A 66 6.29 17.13 -3.58
C PRO A 66 6.02 15.88 -2.72
N GLU A 67 6.28 15.94 -1.41
CA GLU A 67 5.99 14.87 -0.47
C GLU A 67 4.48 14.55 -0.34
N ILE A 68 3.60 15.49 -0.74
CA ILE A 68 2.16 15.24 -0.83
C ILE A 68 1.88 14.14 -1.85
N ASP A 69 2.45 14.25 -3.05
CA ASP A 69 2.25 13.28 -4.13
C ASP A 69 2.80 11.91 -3.74
N GLU A 70 3.99 11.88 -3.15
CA GLU A 70 4.59 10.64 -2.64
C GLU A 70 3.74 10.00 -1.55
N THR A 71 3.19 10.80 -0.64
CA THR A 71 2.36 10.32 0.47
C THR A 71 1.03 9.78 -0.04
N ILE A 72 0.37 10.46 -0.98
CA ILE A 72 -0.86 9.98 -1.62
C ILE A 72 -0.60 8.67 -2.36
N ALA A 73 0.47 8.57 -3.14
CA ALA A 73 0.83 7.36 -3.86
C ALA A 73 1.08 6.18 -2.91
N LEU A 74 1.76 6.42 -1.78
CA LEU A 74 1.99 5.44 -0.73
C LEU A 74 0.68 4.97 -0.09
N MET A 75 -0.18 5.91 0.31
CA MET A 75 -1.48 5.61 0.92
C MET A 75 -2.39 4.81 -0.01
N PHE A 76 -2.40 5.14 -1.30
CA PHE A 76 -3.13 4.40 -2.31
C PHE A 76 -2.65 2.94 -2.38
N ARG A 77 -1.33 2.73 -2.51
CA ARG A 77 -0.73 1.39 -2.56
C ARG A 77 -1.04 0.55 -1.32
N VAL A 78 -0.92 1.13 -0.13
CA VAL A 78 -1.26 0.46 1.14
C VAL A 78 -2.75 0.10 1.17
N THR A 79 -3.62 0.99 0.72
CA THR A 79 -5.06 0.72 0.61
C THR A 79 -5.36 -0.44 -0.34
N MET A 80 -4.67 -0.50 -1.49
CA MET A 80 -4.82 -1.60 -2.44
C MET A 80 -4.35 -2.93 -1.86
N ALA A 81 -3.21 -2.95 -1.17
CA ALA A 81 -2.72 -4.14 -0.47
C ALA A 81 -3.73 -4.64 0.59
N ILE A 82 -4.28 -3.73 1.41
CA ILE A 82 -5.32 -4.08 2.40
C ILE A 82 -6.54 -4.71 1.70
N LYS A 83 -7.05 -4.06 0.64
CA LYS A 83 -8.23 -4.55 -0.09
C LYS A 83 -8.00 -5.93 -0.72
N THR A 84 -6.82 -6.16 -1.29
CA THR A 84 -6.45 -7.46 -1.87
C THR A 84 -6.43 -8.55 -0.79
N ILE A 85 -5.85 -8.29 0.37
CA ILE A 85 -5.83 -9.24 1.50
C ILE A 85 -7.26 -9.50 2.03
N GLN A 86 -8.08 -8.46 2.15
CA GLN A 86 -9.44 -8.56 2.70
C GLN A 86 -10.41 -9.31 1.79
N ASN A 87 -10.41 -9.01 0.50
CA ASN A 87 -11.39 -9.52 -0.45
C ASN A 87 -10.94 -10.82 -1.13
N GLY A 88 -9.66 -11.18 -0.97
CA GLY A 88 -9.03 -12.33 -1.62
C GLY A 88 -9.08 -12.28 -3.14
N ARG A 89 -9.22 -11.09 -3.72
CA ARG A 89 -9.27 -10.82 -5.17
C ARG A 89 -8.53 -9.51 -5.43
N GLU A 90 -7.89 -9.42 -6.58
CA GLU A 90 -7.42 -8.15 -7.12
C GLU A 90 -8.63 -7.19 -7.22
N VAL A 91 -8.45 -5.91 -6.87
CA VAL A 91 -9.51 -4.91 -7.03
C VAL A 91 -9.78 -4.84 -8.52
N LYS A 92 -10.91 -5.42 -8.94
CA LYS A 92 -11.29 -5.61 -10.35
C LYS A 92 -10.82 -4.44 -11.18
N THR A 93 -10.00 -4.77 -12.18
CA THR A 93 -9.67 -3.97 -13.36
C THR A 93 -10.73 -2.91 -13.59
N VAL A 94 -10.33 -1.64 -13.54
CA VAL A 94 -11.14 -0.56 -14.12
C VAL A 94 -11.42 -1.02 -15.55
N GLU A 95 -12.66 -1.41 -15.83
CA GLU A 95 -13.11 -1.60 -17.21
C GLU A 95 -12.84 -0.27 -17.88
N ARG A 96 -11.78 -0.21 -18.69
CA ARG A 96 -11.56 0.94 -19.55
C ARG A 96 -12.79 1.01 -20.44
N ALA A 97 -13.68 1.94 -20.15
CA ALA A 97 -14.77 2.30 -21.03
C ALA A 97 -14.15 2.52 -22.42
N LYS A 98 -14.58 1.70 -23.38
CA LYS A 98 -14.20 1.81 -24.79
C LYS A 98 -14.73 3.13 -25.36
#